data_AF-A0A4Q2RZW9-F1
#
_entry.id   AF-A0A4Q2RZW9-F1
#
_cell.length_a   1.000
_cell.length_b   1.000
_cell.length_c   1.000
_cell.angle_alpha   90.00
_cell.angle_beta   90.00
_cell.angle_gamma   90.00
#
_symmetry.space_group_name_H-M   'P 1'
#
loop_
_entity.id
_entity.type
_entity.pdbx_description
1 polymer ?
#
loop_
_entity_poly.entity_id
_entity_poly.type
_entity_poly.pdbx_seq_one_letter_code
_entity_poly.pdbx_strand_id
1 'polypeptide(L)' 'MSNAIPAPAAPEIAVPSIPVAQITPWALFFGLLAVLALFFVSADQGAVSLPAGTAIHEWVHDGRHLLGFPCH' A
#
# COMPACT_ATOMS: atom_id res chain seq x y z
N MET A 1 -9.55 62.24 31.38
CA MET A 1 -9.09 61.60 30.13
C MET A 1 -9.04 60.11 30.43
N SER A 2 -9.98 59.33 29.90
CA SER A 2 -10.07 57.89 30.19
C SER A 2 -9.09 57.15 29.30
N ASN A 3 -8.06 56.53 29.88
CA ASN A 3 -7.14 55.66 29.14
C ASN A 3 -7.74 54.26 29.06
N ALA A 4 -7.86 53.73 27.83
CA ALA A 4 -8.20 52.33 27.61
C ALA A 4 -6.96 51.46 27.88
N ILE A 5 -7.14 50.38 28.64
CA ILE A 5 -6.11 49.37 28.86
C ILE A 5 -6.12 48.42 27.66
N PRO A 6 -4.99 48.20 26.96
CA PRO A 6 -4.94 47.27 25.85
C PRO A 6 -5.20 45.84 26.35
N ALA A 7 -6.08 45.12 25.65
CA ALA A 7 -6.36 43.72 25.96
C ALA A 7 -5.11 42.86 25.73
N PRO A 8 -4.85 41.85 26.57
CA PRO A 8 -3.72 40.95 26.39
C PRO A 8 -3.84 40.22 25.05
N ALA A 9 -2.74 40.18 24.29
CA ALA A 9 -2.68 39.41 23.05
C ALA A 9 -2.90 37.92 23.36
N ALA A 10 -3.78 37.28 22.59
CA ALA A 10 -3.99 35.84 22.69
C ALA A 10 -2.68 35.10 22.36
N PRO A 11 -2.35 34.00 23.07
CA PRO A 11 -1.16 33.23 22.78
C PRO A 11 -1.23 32.69 21.35
N GLU A 12 -0.19 32.96 20.57
CA GLU A 12 -0.04 32.40 19.22
C GLU A 12 0.30 30.91 19.35
N ILE A 13 -0.62 30.05 18.92
CA ILE A 13 -0.43 28.60 18.94
C ILE A 13 0.34 28.22 17.68
N ALA A 14 1.63 27.90 17.85
CA ALA A 14 2.43 27.34 16.77
C ALA A 14 1.98 25.91 16.48
N VAL A 15 1.41 25.67 15.29
CA VAL A 15 1.08 24.33 14.82
C VAL A 15 2.33 23.70 14.23
N PRO A 16 2.85 22.60 14.80
CA PRO A 16 3.99 21.92 14.23
C PRO A 16 3.60 21.31 12.87
N SER A 17 4.37 21.63 11.83
CA SER A 17 4.21 21.07 10.49
C SER A 17 5.40 20.19 10.13
N ILE A 18 5.15 19.04 9.53
CA ILE A 18 6.20 18.15 9.01
C ILE A 18 6.47 18.53 7.54
N PRO A 19 7.69 18.95 7.17
CA PRO A 19 8.04 19.23 5.78
C PRO A 19 7.81 18.02 4.87
N VAL A 20 7.22 18.24 3.69
CA VAL A 20 6.94 17.18 2.71
C VAL A 20 8.22 16.40 2.35
N ALA A 21 9.35 17.09 2.21
CA ALA A 21 10.63 16.47 1.90
C ALA A 21 11.07 15.39 2.92
N GLN A 22 10.63 15.49 4.18
CA GLN A 22 10.94 14.48 5.21
C GLN A 22 10.10 13.21 5.06
N ILE A 23 8.88 13.32 4.53
CA ILE A 23 7.98 12.17 4.31
C ILE A 23 8.16 11.54 2.92
N THR A 24 8.63 12.30 1.94
CA THR A 24 8.81 11.83 0.55
C THR A 24 9.56 10.50 0.42
N PRO A 25 10.74 10.28 1.02
CA PRO A 25 11.46 9.02 0.83
C PRO A 25 10.71 7.81 1.39
N TRP A 26 10.03 7.99 2.53
CA TRP A 26 9.23 6.93 3.16
C TRP A 26 7.96 6.63 2.35
N ALA A 27 7.28 7.67 1.88
CA ALA A 27 6.11 7.52 1.02
C ALA A 27 6.46 6.78 -0.28
N LEU A 28 7.61 7.09 -0.89
CA LEU A 28 8.10 6.38 -2.08
C LEU A 28 8.44 4.92 -1.77
N PHE A 29 9.13 4.67 -0.65
CA PHE A 29 9.49 3.31 -0.24
C PHE A 29 8.25 2.43 0.00
N PHE A 30 7.31 2.90 0.81
CA PHE A 30 6.07 2.15 1.06
C PHE A 30 5.16 2.09 -0.16
N GLY A 31 5.14 3.13 -0.99
CA GLY A 31 4.43 3.13 -2.27
C GLY A 31 4.95 2.04 -3.21
N LEU A 32 6.27 1.89 -3.30
CA LEU A 32 6.90 0.83 -4.09
C LEU A 32 6.56 -0.56 -3.53
N LEU A 33 6.65 -0.74 -2.21
CA LEU A 33 6.26 -2.01 -1.57
C LEU A 33 4.78 -2.35 -1.78
N ALA A 34 3.90 -1.35 -1.73
CA ALA A 34 2.48 -1.54 -1.99
C ALA A 34 2.22 -1.97 -3.43
N VAL A 35 2.88 -1.34 -4.42
CA VAL A 35 2.80 -1.75 -5.82
C VAL A 35 3.34 -3.16 -6.01
N LEU A 36 4.45 -3.51 -5.35
CA LEU A 36 5.01 -4.86 -5.42
C LEU A 36 4.07 -5.91 -4.82
N ALA A 37 3.44 -5.61 -3.68
CA ALA A 37 2.44 -6.49 -3.07
C ALA A 37 1.24 -6.66 -3.99
N LEU A 38 0.72 -5.57 -4.57
CA LEU A 38 -0.37 -5.62 -5.55
C LEU A 38 0.03 -6.42 -6.79
N PHE A 39 1.27 -6.32 -7.26
CA PHE A 39 1.77 -7.13 -8.36
C PHE A 39 1.74 -8.62 -8.02
N PHE A 40 2.22 -9.04 -6.85
CA PHE A 40 2.19 -10.46 -6.46
C PHE A 40 0.77 -10.99 -6.27
N VAL A 41 -0.11 -10.22 -5.61
CA VAL A 41 -1.54 -10.56 -5.48
C VAL A 41 -2.18 -10.68 -6.87
N SER A 42 -1.92 -9.73 -7.75
CA SER A 42 -2.46 -9.73 -9.12
C SER A 42 -1.88 -10.86 -9.96
N ALA A 43 -0.61 -11.21 -9.77
CA ALA A 43 0.05 -12.30 -10.49
C ALA A 43 -0.49 -13.67 -10.06
N ASP A 44 -0.70 -13.88 -8.75
CA ASP A 44 -1.29 -15.11 -8.20
C ASP A 44 -2.75 -15.30 -8.66
N GLN A 45 -3.50 -14.20 -8.76
CA GLN A 45 -4.86 -14.19 -9.32
C GLN A 45 -4.89 -14.18 -10.86
N GLY A 46 -3.74 -14.30 -11.54
CA GLY A 46 -3.64 -14.39 -13.00
C GLY A 46 -3.84 -13.07 -13.77
N ALA A 47 -4.04 -11.94 -13.08
CA ALA A 47 -4.15 -10.61 -13.70
C ALA A 47 -2.82 -10.13 -14.31
N VAL A 48 -1.68 -10.67 -13.86
CA VAL A 48 -0.36 -10.51 -14.50
C VAL A 48 0.29 -11.89 -14.66
N SER A 49 0.29 -12.45 -15.86
CA SER A 49 0.89 -13.76 -16.15
C SER A 49 2.31 -13.60 -16.71
N LEU A 50 3.34 -14.02 -15.96
CA LEU A 50 4.74 -14.05 -16.43
C LEU A 50 5.24 -15.46 -16.78
N PRO A 51 4.79 -16.53 -16.11
CA PRO A 51 4.33 -17.74 -16.77
C PRO A 51 2.82 -17.61 -16.99
N ALA A 52 2.28 -18.10 -18.11
CA ALA A 52 0.84 -18.19 -18.30
C ALA A 52 0.21 -18.75 -16.99
N GLY A 53 -0.76 -18.05 -16.40
CA GLY A 53 -1.44 -18.47 -15.16
C GLY A 53 -2.08 -19.87 -15.22
N THR A 54 -1.93 -20.56 -16.35
CA THR A 54 -2.25 -21.96 -16.56
C THR A 54 -1.15 -22.93 -16.12
N ALA A 55 0.13 -22.56 -16.09
CA ALA A 55 1.20 -23.55 -15.84
C ALA A 55 1.14 -24.15 -14.42
N ILE A 56 0.94 -23.32 -13.39
CA ILE A 56 0.73 -23.82 -12.03
C ILE A 56 -0.65 -24.47 -11.89
N HIS A 57 -1.68 -23.90 -12.53
CA HIS A 57 -3.02 -24.46 -12.53
C HIS A 57 -3.03 -25.89 -13.11
N GLU A 58 -2.39 -26.10 -14.26
CA GLU A 58 -2.22 -27.38 -14.95
C GLU A 58 -1.33 -28.32 -14.13
N TRP A 59 -0.21 -27.85 -13.58
CA TRP A 59 0.65 -28.69 -12.73
C TRP A 59 -0.09 -29.23 -11.49
N VAL A 60 -0.84 -28.38 -10.78
CA VAL A 60 -1.66 -28.80 -9.63
C VAL A 60 -2.81 -29.69 -10.07
N HIS A 61 -3.48 -29.31 -11.16
CA HIS A 61 -4.59 -30.07 -11.72
C HIS A 61 -4.14 -31.50 -12.08
N ASP A 62 -3.04 -31.64 -12.81
CA ASP A 62 -2.43 -32.91 -13.23
C ASP A 62 -1.90 -33.71 -12.04
N GLY A 63 -1.30 -33.05 -11.05
CA GLY A 63 -0.87 -33.69 -9.80
C GLY A 63 -2.02 -34.33 -9.03
N ARG A 64 -3.18 -33.67 -8.96
CA ARG A 64 -4.38 -34.24 -8.33
C ARG A 64 -4.86 -35.48 -9.08
N HIS A 65 -4.85 -35.42 -10.41
CA HIS A 65 -5.24 -36.55 -11.27
C HIS A 65 -4.31 -37.74 -11.07
N LEU A 66 -3.00 -37.48 -10.99
CA LEU A 66 -1.99 -38.50 -10.73
C LEU A 66 -2.17 -39.17 -9.36
N LEU A 67 -2.61 -38.41 -8.35
CA LEU A 67 -2.89 -38.91 -7.00
C LEU A 67 -4.32 -39.48 -6.84
N GLY A 68 -5.12 -39.51 -7.91
CA GLY A 68 -6.47 -40.07 -7.91
C GLY A 68 -7.53 -39.21 -7.22
N PHE A 69 -7.24 -37.93 -6.93
CA PHE A 69 -8.24 -37.02 -6.39
C PHE A 69 -9.26 -36.65 -7.47
N PRO A 70 -10.57 -36.67 -7.17
CA PRO A 70 -11.60 -36.32 -8.14
C PRO A 70 -11.56 -34.83 -8.50
N CYS A 71 -11.96 -34.53 -9.74
CA CYS A 71 -11.93 -33.19 -10.33
C CYS A 71 -13.34 -32.71 -10.75
N HIS A 72 -14.34 -32.81 -9.89
CA HIS A 72 -15.62 -32.11 -10.04
C HIS A 72 -16.31 -31.98 -8.68
#